data_AF-A0A7K3ZR33-F1
#
_entry.id   AF-A0A7K3ZR33-F1
#
_cell.length_a   1.000
_cell.length_b   1.000
_cell.length_c   1.000
_cell.angle_alpha   90.00
_cell.angle_beta   90.00
_cell.angle_gamma   90.00
#
_symmetry.space_group_name_H-M   'P 1'
#
loop_
_entity.id
_entity.type
_entity.pdbx_description
1 polymer ?
#
loop_
_entity_poly.entity_id
_entity_poly.type
_entity_poly.pdbx_seq_one_letter_code
_entity_poly.pdbx_strand_id
1 'polypeptide(L)'
;MKKDTLSQPRGRRTIKRQIKLSIVIAVLIASCLLGTLVQPVESCYGPHITADIDRTQVLLNESVTLTGQVCPAAENKTVRIAYTRPDYTYVEQYVPTDPVTGNFSATQQLDMAGYWNIFAIDGHICDRLFAEVTDPANPTAPSPTPSVELNYKVNWSVFGVTAVLLSLASVIFYFGTRNKTRKITAIRTFVQVGLVFIIFFGIFIDHYAYPVPAAQLSTHELDIATNVLGVDMPDGLPAPFFGCYYPCGRGVTCALWQIQTYIYPFFEVGGGWGVHYLSDGLLRLAVVFGIIIIAAVLLGRFFCGWVCPFGLYIDLLTRLRKTLRIRRKVVSDKFNQQLHQLSYIILALILIISILFASEALIGTQLIPGTEKGGYINTYFSAPFCQVCPMKPLCLLAENSVGLMKMDWLWQNTTGQFLEVGFYLTATNLIILALVSIAAFFLRRSWCQICPLGALIALFNRFPPFKWISGVRLNKVEEKCTKCGICKRVCPTQVVDVYEKKGGDVANSQCIYCLRCVEMCPQEDCLQFKVLGKKVVKSRNWLNKSDTVKLE
;
A
#
# COMPACT_ATOMS: atom_id res chain seq x y z
N MET A 1 -54.32 -10.59 34.58
CA MET A 1 -53.82 -11.10 33.28
C MET A 1 -54.27 -10.19 32.14
N LYS A 2 -53.34 -9.59 31.39
CA LYS A 2 -53.38 -9.34 29.92
C LYS A 2 -52.08 -8.65 29.51
N LYS A 3 -51.69 -8.75 28.23
CA LYS A 3 -50.48 -8.13 27.66
C LYS A 3 -50.87 -7.39 26.38
N ASP A 4 -50.74 -6.07 26.36
CA ASP A 4 -50.99 -5.29 25.15
C ASP A 4 -49.75 -5.25 24.26
N THR A 5 -49.63 -6.27 23.41
CA THR A 5 -48.55 -6.38 22.42
C THR A 5 -48.82 -5.49 21.21
N LEU A 6 -48.44 -4.21 21.31
CA LEU A 6 -48.44 -3.27 20.17
C LEU A 6 -47.56 -3.79 19.02
N SER A 7 -48.21 -4.18 17.92
CA SER A 7 -47.61 -4.84 16.77
C SER A 7 -47.03 -3.84 15.76
N GLN A 8 -45.71 -3.57 15.83
CA GLN A 8 -45.05 -2.80 14.77
C GLN A 8 -45.15 -3.52 13.41
N PRO A 9 -45.54 -2.83 12.32
CA PRO A 9 -45.80 -3.45 11.03
C PRO A 9 -44.53 -4.06 10.41
N ARG A 10 -44.56 -5.38 10.19
CA ARG A 10 -43.41 -6.15 9.66
C ARG A 10 -42.95 -5.65 8.28
N GLY A 11 -43.88 -5.25 7.40
CA GLY A 11 -43.61 -4.88 6.01
C GLY A 11 -42.55 -3.78 5.80
N ARG A 12 -42.56 -2.71 6.63
CA ARG A 12 -41.57 -1.62 6.53
C ARG A 12 -40.12 -2.07 6.83
N ARG A 13 -39.92 -3.24 7.45
CA ARG A 13 -38.59 -3.86 7.63
C ARG A 13 -38.20 -4.78 6.47
N THR A 14 -39.16 -5.44 5.81
CA THR A 14 -38.91 -6.29 4.65
C THR A 14 -38.48 -5.47 3.43
N ILE A 15 -39.23 -4.40 3.11
CA ILE A 15 -38.94 -3.51 1.97
C ILE A 15 -37.55 -2.88 2.13
N LYS A 16 -37.22 -2.34 3.31
CA LYS A 16 -35.87 -1.79 3.62
C LYS A 16 -34.75 -2.84 3.67
N ARG A 17 -35.07 -4.13 3.58
CA ARG A 17 -34.11 -5.23 3.47
C ARG A 17 -33.97 -5.72 2.03
N GLN A 18 -35.06 -5.78 1.26
CA GLN A 18 -35.03 -6.04 -0.19
C GLN A 18 -34.31 -4.92 -0.94
N ILE A 19 -34.66 -3.64 -0.74
CA ILE A 19 -33.94 -2.50 -1.38
C ILE A 19 -32.43 -2.57 -1.11
N LYS A 20 -32.01 -2.97 0.09
CA LYS A 20 -30.58 -3.14 0.43
C LYS A 20 -29.95 -4.38 -0.21
N LEU A 21 -30.72 -5.43 -0.47
CA LEU A 21 -30.26 -6.61 -1.18
C LEU A 21 -30.14 -6.29 -2.68
N SER A 22 -31.15 -5.66 -3.28
CA SER A 22 -31.15 -5.20 -4.68
C SER A 22 -30.00 -4.22 -4.97
N ILE A 23 -29.73 -3.24 -4.10
CA ILE A 23 -28.59 -2.33 -4.27
C ILE A 23 -27.25 -3.08 -4.16
N VAL A 24 -27.11 -4.04 -3.24
CA VAL A 24 -25.87 -4.84 -3.13
C VAL A 24 -25.69 -5.78 -4.33
N ILE A 25 -26.78 -6.37 -4.85
CA ILE A 25 -26.75 -7.22 -6.05
C ILE A 25 -26.44 -6.38 -7.29
N ALA A 26 -27.08 -5.23 -7.47
CA ALA A 26 -26.79 -4.32 -8.58
C ALA A 26 -25.35 -3.82 -8.58
N VAL A 27 -24.79 -3.52 -7.39
CA VAL A 27 -23.37 -3.16 -7.24
C VAL A 27 -22.45 -4.34 -7.55
N LEU A 28 -22.76 -5.56 -7.10
CA LEU A 28 -21.96 -6.75 -7.43
C LEU A 28 -22.00 -7.06 -8.94
N ILE A 29 -23.16 -6.95 -9.58
CA ILE A 29 -23.33 -7.11 -11.02
C ILE A 29 -22.54 -6.02 -11.78
N ALA A 30 -22.63 -4.76 -11.35
CA ALA A 30 -21.84 -3.67 -11.93
C ALA A 30 -20.33 -3.87 -11.76
N SER A 31 -19.87 -4.39 -10.61
CA SER A 31 -18.46 -4.74 -10.41
C SER A 31 -17.99 -5.88 -11.31
N CYS A 32 -18.81 -6.91 -11.55
CA CYS A 32 -18.48 -7.95 -12.53
C CYS A 32 -18.44 -7.41 -13.97
N LEU A 33 -19.41 -6.56 -14.35
CA LEU A 33 -19.48 -5.97 -15.70
C LEU A 33 -18.36 -4.95 -15.97
N LEU A 34 -17.88 -4.23 -14.95
CA LEU A 34 -16.70 -3.37 -15.06
C LEU A 34 -15.41 -4.20 -15.24
N GLY A 35 -15.31 -5.36 -14.60
CA GLY A 35 -14.17 -6.28 -14.78
C GLY A 35 -14.04 -6.82 -16.22
N THR A 36 -15.14 -6.89 -16.97
CA THR A 36 -15.15 -7.32 -18.38
C THR A 36 -14.88 -6.19 -19.39
N LEU A 37 -14.62 -4.96 -18.95
CA LEU A 37 -14.41 -3.78 -19.81
C LEU A 37 -13.00 -3.16 -19.71
N VAL A 38 -12.08 -3.81 -19.00
CA VAL A 38 -10.71 -3.30 -18.80
C VAL A 38 -9.81 -3.79 -19.94
N GLN A 39 -9.48 -2.88 -20.88
CA GLN A 39 -8.40 -3.08 -21.84
C GLN A 39 -7.06 -2.70 -21.18
N PRO A 40 -5.95 -3.42 -21.45
CA PRO A 40 -4.62 -3.07 -20.94
C PRO A 40 -4.04 -1.81 -21.62
N VAL A 41 -2.94 -1.27 -21.04
CA VAL A 41 -2.14 -0.13 -21.53
C VAL A 41 -0.63 -0.49 -21.49
N GLU A 42 0.23 0.27 -22.17
CA GLU A 42 1.60 -0.13 -22.58
C GLU A 42 2.66 1.02 -22.62
N SER A 43 3.52 1.26 -21.58
CA SER A 43 4.94 1.82 -21.63
C SER A 43 5.58 2.21 -20.24
N CYS A 44 6.83 2.76 -20.19
CA CYS A 44 7.76 2.92 -19.01
C CYS A 44 8.61 4.29 -18.95
N TYR A 45 9.69 4.47 -18.11
CA TYR A 45 10.18 5.81 -17.59
C TYR A 45 11.66 6.16 -16.99
N GLY A 46 12.86 6.15 -17.66
CA GLY A 46 14.27 6.47 -17.13
C GLY A 46 15.35 7.42 -17.85
N PRO A 47 16.71 7.12 -18.00
CA PRO A 47 17.76 7.41 -19.08
C PRO A 47 18.17 6.19 -19.95
N HIS A 48 18.02 6.21 -21.28
CA HIS A 48 17.90 5.02 -22.17
C HIS A 48 18.88 5.02 -23.33
N ILE A 49 18.58 4.10 -24.23
CA ILE A 49 19.16 3.78 -25.50
C ILE A 49 18.00 3.65 -26.52
N THR A 50 17.42 4.76 -26.99
CA THR A 50 16.41 4.75 -28.09
C THR A 50 17.01 4.05 -29.29
N ALA A 51 16.38 2.99 -29.76
CA ALA A 51 16.93 2.14 -30.81
C ALA A 51 15.90 1.85 -31.90
N ASP A 52 16.40 1.57 -33.10
CA ASP A 52 15.66 1.01 -34.22
C ASP A 52 16.54 -0.02 -34.94
N ILE A 53 15.96 -0.85 -35.81
CA ILE A 53 16.68 -1.86 -36.58
C ILE A 53 16.46 -1.67 -38.09
N ASP A 54 17.47 -2.03 -38.89
CA ASP A 54 17.42 -1.83 -40.34
C ASP A 54 16.27 -2.61 -41.02
N ARG A 55 15.93 -3.80 -40.51
CA ARG A 55 14.86 -4.68 -41.04
C ARG A 55 14.17 -5.47 -39.93
N THR A 56 12.83 -5.47 -39.96
CA THR A 56 11.97 -6.31 -39.09
C THR A 56 11.63 -7.68 -39.69
N GLN A 57 11.87 -7.91 -40.99
CA GLN A 57 11.77 -9.22 -41.64
C GLN A 57 13.09 -9.55 -42.37
N VAL A 58 13.61 -10.75 -42.13
CA VAL A 58 15.01 -11.12 -42.35
C VAL A 58 15.11 -12.59 -42.78
N LEU A 59 16.12 -12.98 -43.57
CA LEU A 59 16.38 -14.40 -43.88
C LEU A 59 17.39 -15.02 -42.90
N LEU A 60 17.29 -16.34 -42.71
CA LEU A 60 18.21 -17.11 -41.87
C LEU A 60 19.69 -16.87 -42.26
N ASN A 61 20.51 -16.52 -41.27
CA ASN A 61 21.93 -16.11 -41.41
C ASN A 61 22.18 -14.75 -42.09
N GLU A 62 21.17 -13.92 -42.36
CA GLU A 62 21.40 -12.48 -42.59
C GLU A 62 21.69 -11.76 -41.26
N SER A 63 22.20 -10.53 -41.34
CA SER A 63 22.47 -9.68 -40.18
C SER A 63 21.51 -8.51 -40.07
N VAL A 64 21.05 -8.29 -38.83
CA VAL A 64 20.31 -7.08 -38.43
C VAL A 64 21.29 -6.11 -37.80
N THR A 65 21.21 -4.85 -38.22
CA THR A 65 21.90 -3.74 -37.58
C THR A 65 20.91 -2.94 -36.76
N LEU A 66 21.13 -2.94 -35.44
CA LEU A 66 20.45 -2.08 -34.50
C LEU A 66 21.26 -0.78 -34.39
N THR A 67 20.64 0.33 -34.76
CA THR A 67 21.18 1.68 -34.56
C THR A 67 20.37 2.39 -33.49
N GLY A 68 21.02 3.15 -32.62
CA GLY A 68 20.31 3.95 -31.65
C GLY A 68 21.12 5.08 -31.06
N GLN A 69 20.51 5.77 -30.11
CA GLN A 69 21.08 6.91 -29.39
C GLN A 69 20.80 6.79 -27.90
N VAL A 70 21.84 6.97 -27.08
CA VAL A 70 21.75 6.98 -25.62
C VAL A 70 21.50 8.39 -25.11
N CYS A 71 20.41 8.57 -24.37
CA CYS A 71 19.97 9.87 -23.87
C CYS A 71 19.98 9.91 -22.33
N PRO A 72 20.75 10.81 -21.69
CA PRO A 72 21.78 11.67 -22.29
C PRO A 72 23.06 10.90 -22.67
N ALA A 73 23.74 11.40 -23.71
CA ALA A 73 25.10 11.00 -24.07
C ALA A 73 26.08 11.33 -22.94
N ALA A 74 27.11 10.51 -22.75
CA ALA A 74 28.19 10.77 -21.81
C ALA A 74 29.44 9.96 -22.17
N GLU A 75 30.61 10.48 -21.80
CA GLU A 75 31.89 9.79 -21.99
C GLU A 75 31.94 8.44 -21.28
N ASN A 76 32.58 7.45 -21.91
CA ASN A 76 32.76 6.07 -21.42
C ASN A 76 31.46 5.30 -21.10
N LYS A 77 30.30 5.74 -21.58
CA LYS A 77 29.09 4.91 -21.55
C LYS A 77 29.21 3.72 -22.50
N THR A 78 28.77 2.56 -22.04
CA THR A 78 28.63 1.33 -22.83
C THR A 78 27.19 0.82 -22.77
N VAL A 79 26.65 0.52 -23.93
CA VAL A 79 25.32 -0.07 -24.11
C VAL A 79 25.46 -1.59 -24.06
N ARG A 80 24.67 -2.26 -23.22
CA ARG A 80 24.55 -3.73 -23.30
C ARG A 80 23.35 -4.09 -24.17
N ILE A 81 23.64 -4.57 -25.38
CA ILE A 81 22.63 -4.91 -26.39
C ILE A 81 22.49 -6.42 -26.42
N ALA A 82 21.36 -6.93 -25.94
CA ALA A 82 21.02 -8.35 -25.92
C ALA A 82 20.13 -8.68 -27.12
N TYR A 83 20.68 -9.38 -28.10
CA TYR A 83 19.93 -10.01 -29.18
C TYR A 83 19.40 -11.35 -28.67
N THR A 84 18.20 -11.37 -28.12
CA THR A 84 17.55 -12.58 -27.61
C THR A 84 16.94 -13.35 -28.77
N ARG A 85 17.45 -14.57 -28.96
CA ARG A 85 17.05 -15.53 -29.98
C ARG A 85 15.62 -16.05 -29.77
N PRO A 86 15.02 -16.73 -30.76
CA PRO A 86 13.71 -17.35 -30.62
C PRO A 86 13.68 -18.50 -29.58
N ASP A 87 14.85 -19.06 -29.22
CA ASP A 87 15.03 -20.06 -28.16
C ASP A 87 15.38 -19.45 -26.79
N TYR A 88 15.34 -18.13 -26.66
CA TYR A 88 15.71 -17.34 -25.47
C TYR A 88 17.18 -17.42 -25.02
N THR A 89 18.07 -18.05 -25.79
CA THR A 89 19.50 -17.72 -25.69
C THR A 89 19.70 -16.27 -26.16
N TYR A 90 20.82 -15.64 -25.83
CA TYR A 90 21.06 -14.24 -26.21
C TYR A 90 22.53 -13.97 -26.49
N VAL A 91 22.78 -13.10 -27.46
CA VAL A 91 24.12 -12.55 -27.73
C VAL A 91 24.17 -11.15 -27.14
N GLU A 92 25.03 -10.93 -26.15
CA GLU A 92 25.31 -9.58 -25.63
C GLU A 92 26.45 -8.93 -26.42
N GLN A 93 26.21 -7.73 -26.94
CA GLN A 93 27.24 -6.82 -27.43
C GLN A 93 27.34 -5.63 -26.49
N TYR A 94 28.55 -5.32 -26.02
CA TYR A 94 28.83 -4.15 -25.17
C TYR A 94 29.43 -3.04 -26.04
N VAL A 95 28.58 -2.14 -26.53
CA VAL A 95 28.95 -1.14 -27.54
C VAL A 95 29.18 0.22 -26.88
N PRO A 96 30.36 0.85 -27.02
CA PRO A 96 30.58 2.21 -26.53
C PRO A 96 29.77 3.21 -27.35
N THR A 97 29.18 4.20 -26.68
CA THR A 97 28.47 5.30 -27.34
C THR A 97 29.44 6.36 -27.83
N ASP A 98 29.13 7.01 -28.95
CA ASP A 98 29.72 8.29 -29.33
C ASP A 98 29.57 9.29 -28.15
N PRO A 99 30.66 9.87 -27.62
CA PRO A 99 30.60 10.75 -26.45
C PRO A 99 29.95 12.11 -26.72
N VAL A 100 29.84 12.53 -28.00
CA VAL A 100 29.27 13.81 -28.41
C VAL A 100 27.82 13.64 -28.86
N THR A 101 27.51 12.59 -29.63
CA THR A 101 26.14 12.38 -30.15
C THR A 101 25.31 11.39 -29.34
N GLY A 102 25.94 10.52 -28.53
CA GLY A 102 25.27 9.41 -27.85
C GLY A 102 24.92 8.24 -28.76
N ASN A 103 25.19 8.35 -30.07
CA ASN A 103 24.87 7.31 -31.05
C ASN A 103 25.71 6.05 -30.83
N PHE A 104 25.14 4.91 -31.14
CA PHE A 104 25.82 3.62 -31.18
C PHE A 104 25.19 2.75 -32.27
N SER A 105 25.94 1.78 -32.77
CA SER A 105 25.47 0.83 -33.77
C SER A 105 26.02 -0.55 -33.47
N ALA A 106 25.18 -1.55 -33.61
CA ALA A 106 25.49 -2.95 -33.35
C ALA A 106 24.92 -3.81 -34.46
N THR A 107 25.73 -4.72 -35.01
CA THR A 107 25.30 -5.63 -36.06
C THR A 107 25.42 -7.06 -35.54
N GLN A 108 24.34 -7.83 -35.64
CA GLN A 108 24.31 -9.22 -35.22
C GLN A 108 23.75 -10.08 -36.36
N GLN A 109 24.47 -11.15 -36.70
CA GLN A 109 23.96 -12.18 -37.60
C GLN A 109 22.91 -13.01 -36.86
N LEU A 110 21.74 -13.20 -37.48
CA LEU A 110 20.62 -13.92 -36.90
C LEU A 110 20.61 -15.36 -37.43
N ASP A 111 21.27 -16.25 -36.69
CA ASP A 111 21.56 -17.65 -37.05
C ASP A 111 20.41 -18.63 -36.74
N MET A 112 19.22 -18.12 -36.41
CA MET A 112 18.04 -18.93 -36.06
C MET A 112 16.75 -18.30 -36.59
N ALA A 113 15.89 -19.12 -37.20
CA ALA A 113 14.57 -18.71 -37.67
C ALA A 113 13.55 -18.61 -36.52
N GLY A 114 12.57 -17.72 -36.67
CA GLY A 114 11.64 -17.31 -35.64
C GLY A 114 11.87 -15.86 -35.19
N TYR A 115 11.33 -15.52 -34.02
CA TYR A 115 11.24 -14.13 -33.57
C TYR A 115 12.31 -13.77 -32.56
N TRP A 116 13.15 -12.82 -32.93
CA TRP A 116 14.17 -12.27 -32.06
C TRP A 116 13.63 -11.06 -31.32
N ASN A 117 13.80 -11.02 -30.00
CA ASN A 117 13.58 -9.81 -29.21
C ASN A 117 14.95 -9.15 -29.03
N ILE A 118 15.07 -7.86 -29.35
CA ILE A 118 16.34 -7.15 -29.26
C ILE A 118 16.19 -6.04 -28.23
N PHE A 119 16.97 -6.14 -27.16
CA PHE A 119 16.90 -5.25 -26.00
C PHE A 119 18.22 -4.49 -25.87
N ALA A 120 18.16 -3.16 -25.88
CA ALA A 120 19.30 -2.36 -25.45
C ALA A 120 19.09 -1.95 -23.98
N ILE A 121 20.08 -2.21 -23.12
CA ILE A 121 19.96 -2.13 -21.66
C ILE A 121 21.08 -1.27 -21.05
N ASP A 122 20.68 -0.21 -20.33
CA ASP A 122 21.49 0.55 -19.37
C ASP A 122 20.66 0.66 -18.07
N GLY A 123 21.18 0.10 -16.98
CA GLY A 123 20.66 0.21 -15.61
C GLY A 123 19.28 -0.39 -15.27
N HIS A 124 18.19 -0.08 -15.98
CA HIS A 124 16.84 -0.63 -15.72
C HIS A 124 15.82 -0.36 -16.86
N ILE A 125 15.17 -1.43 -17.36
CA ILE A 125 14.14 -1.43 -18.44
C ILE A 125 14.70 -1.04 -19.83
N CYS A 126 14.16 -1.68 -20.86
CA CYS A 126 14.66 -1.63 -22.22
C CYS A 126 13.52 -1.40 -23.20
N ASP A 127 13.80 -0.60 -24.24
CA ASP A 127 13.01 -0.63 -25.47
C ASP A 127 13.03 -2.07 -26.02
N ARG A 128 11.87 -2.52 -26.52
CA ARG A 128 11.70 -3.88 -27.06
C ARG A 128 11.56 -3.82 -28.57
N LEU A 129 12.65 -4.05 -29.28
CA LEU A 129 12.65 -4.20 -30.73
C LEU A 129 12.53 -5.66 -31.13
N PHE A 130 12.24 -5.92 -32.40
CA PHE A 130 12.05 -7.27 -32.88
C PHE A 130 12.42 -7.49 -34.34
N ALA A 131 12.99 -8.66 -34.63
CA ALA A 131 13.20 -9.14 -35.99
C ALA A 131 12.57 -10.52 -36.17
N GLU A 132 11.77 -10.67 -37.23
CA GLU A 132 11.18 -11.92 -37.69
C GLU A 132 12.12 -12.56 -38.72
N VAL A 133 12.77 -13.67 -38.35
CA VAL A 133 13.71 -14.38 -39.21
C VAL A 133 13.03 -15.58 -39.85
N THR A 134 13.04 -15.64 -41.17
CA THR A 134 12.41 -16.71 -41.96
C THR A 134 13.46 -17.63 -42.57
N ASP A 135 13.20 -18.93 -42.60
CA ASP A 135 14.08 -19.91 -43.24
C ASP A 135 13.74 -20.03 -44.73
N PRO A 136 14.63 -19.62 -45.66
CA PRO A 136 14.39 -19.77 -47.09
C PRO A 136 14.29 -21.23 -47.56
N ALA A 137 14.77 -22.21 -46.75
CA ALA A 137 14.58 -23.64 -47.04
C ALA A 137 13.19 -24.15 -46.60
N ASN A 138 12.46 -23.43 -45.74
CA ASN A 138 11.14 -23.81 -45.25
C ASN A 138 10.23 -22.59 -44.98
N PRO A 139 9.79 -21.86 -46.03
CA PRO A 139 9.11 -20.56 -45.90
C PRO A 139 7.67 -20.62 -45.36
N THR A 140 7.20 -21.79 -44.91
CA THR A 140 5.89 -21.97 -44.25
C THR A 140 6.00 -22.30 -42.75
N ALA A 141 7.20 -22.27 -42.17
CA ALA A 141 7.40 -22.36 -40.72
C ALA A 141 6.86 -21.09 -40.02
N PRO A 142 6.01 -21.22 -38.97
CA PRO A 142 5.35 -20.06 -38.35
C PRO A 142 6.24 -19.32 -37.36
N SER A 143 6.33 -18.00 -37.51
CA SER A 143 7.05 -17.10 -36.61
C SER A 143 6.28 -16.74 -35.33
N PRO A 144 6.95 -16.57 -34.17
CA PRO A 144 6.41 -15.86 -33.00
C PRO A 144 6.25 -14.32 -33.22
N THR A 145 5.67 -13.60 -32.25
CA THR A 145 5.43 -12.11 -32.26
C THR A 145 5.42 -11.54 -30.83
N PRO A 146 5.76 -10.24 -30.56
CA PRO A 146 4.74 -9.17 -30.38
C PRO A 146 5.16 -7.67 -30.62
N SER A 147 4.20 -6.80 -30.92
CA SER A 147 4.36 -5.32 -31.01
C SER A 147 3.63 -4.57 -29.86
N VAL A 148 3.58 -3.21 -29.88
CA VAL A 148 2.37 -2.34 -29.77
C VAL A 148 2.75 -0.83 -29.59
N GLU A 149 1.82 0.06 -29.98
CA GLU A 149 1.89 1.54 -30.06
C GLU A 149 1.27 2.26 -28.84
N LEU A 150 1.59 3.54 -28.65
CA LEU A 150 1.31 4.30 -27.43
C LEU A 150 0.16 5.34 -27.54
N ASN A 151 -0.78 5.31 -26.58
CA ASN A 151 -1.83 6.33 -26.41
C ASN A 151 -2.16 6.50 -24.92
N TYR A 152 -2.13 7.73 -24.39
CA TYR A 152 -2.63 8.03 -23.04
C TYR A 152 -4.12 7.67 -22.93
N LYS A 153 -4.45 6.68 -22.09
CA LYS A 153 -5.82 6.19 -21.90
C LYS A 153 -6.18 6.29 -20.44
N VAL A 154 -7.13 7.18 -20.09
CA VAL A 154 -7.73 7.19 -18.76
C VAL A 154 -8.21 5.77 -18.44
N ASN A 155 -7.70 5.18 -17.36
CA ASN A 155 -8.15 3.85 -16.94
C ASN A 155 -9.60 3.95 -16.41
N TRP A 156 -10.56 3.76 -17.30
CA TRP A 156 -11.98 3.89 -16.99
C TRP A 156 -12.46 2.92 -15.90
N SER A 157 -11.75 1.81 -15.68
CA SER A 157 -12.07 0.86 -14.61
C SER A 157 -11.82 1.47 -13.22
N VAL A 158 -10.69 2.17 -13.04
CA VAL A 158 -10.38 2.98 -11.86
C VAL A 158 -11.48 4.00 -11.61
N PHE A 159 -11.80 4.79 -12.64
CA PHE A 159 -12.77 5.87 -12.53
C PHE A 159 -14.15 5.34 -12.11
N GLY A 160 -14.59 4.23 -12.72
CA GLY A 160 -15.81 3.52 -12.34
C GLY A 160 -15.78 2.98 -10.91
N VAL A 161 -14.71 2.29 -10.52
CA VAL A 161 -14.55 1.71 -9.17
C VAL A 161 -14.54 2.79 -8.09
N THR A 162 -13.86 3.91 -8.29
CA THR A 162 -13.87 5.03 -7.35
C THR A 162 -15.22 5.74 -7.30
N ALA A 163 -15.86 6.01 -8.45
CA ALA A 163 -17.19 6.60 -8.49
C ALA A 163 -18.21 5.74 -7.72
N VAL A 164 -18.16 4.42 -7.89
CA VAL A 164 -18.98 3.44 -7.15
C VAL A 164 -18.66 3.48 -5.64
N LEU A 165 -17.39 3.45 -5.25
CA LEU A 165 -17.00 3.39 -3.83
C LEU A 165 -17.21 4.71 -3.07
N LEU A 166 -17.01 5.87 -3.71
CA LEU A 166 -17.38 7.17 -3.15
C LEU A 166 -18.90 7.32 -3.03
N SER A 167 -19.67 6.85 -4.02
CA SER A 167 -21.14 6.81 -3.95
C SER A 167 -21.62 5.91 -2.80
N LEU A 168 -21.06 4.71 -2.64
CA LEU A 168 -21.34 3.81 -1.53
C LEU A 168 -20.97 4.44 -0.18
N ALA A 169 -19.81 5.09 -0.08
CA ALA A 169 -19.40 5.82 1.12
C ALA A 169 -20.39 6.94 1.48
N SER A 170 -20.88 7.68 0.48
CA SER A 170 -21.85 8.78 0.63
C SER A 170 -23.22 8.27 1.10
N VAL A 171 -23.70 7.16 0.55
CA VAL A 171 -24.92 6.46 1.01
C VAL A 171 -24.75 5.95 2.45
N ILE A 172 -23.59 5.39 2.80
CA ILE A 172 -23.26 4.96 4.17
C ILE A 172 -23.20 6.14 5.13
N PHE A 173 -22.66 7.29 4.69
CA PHE A 173 -22.61 8.53 5.45
C PHE A 173 -24.02 9.07 5.71
N TYR A 174 -24.86 9.21 4.69
CA TYR A 174 -26.23 9.71 4.81
C TYR A 174 -27.09 8.85 5.78
N PHE A 175 -27.18 7.54 5.55
CA PHE A 175 -27.97 6.66 6.42
C PHE A 175 -27.32 6.43 7.80
N GLY A 176 -26.00 6.59 7.92
CA GLY A 176 -25.26 6.41 9.16
C GLY A 176 -25.33 7.63 10.10
N THR A 177 -25.20 8.84 9.55
CA THR A 177 -25.31 10.11 10.30
C THR A 177 -26.72 10.35 10.83
N ARG A 178 -27.76 9.90 10.10
CA ARG A 178 -29.17 9.92 10.55
C ARG A 178 -29.48 8.97 11.71
N ASN A 179 -28.51 8.14 12.16
CA ASN A 179 -28.64 7.29 13.34
C ASN A 179 -27.68 7.76 14.45
N LYS A 180 -28.24 8.24 15.58
CA LYS A 180 -27.49 8.76 16.74
C LYS A 180 -26.37 7.82 17.23
N THR A 181 -26.59 6.50 17.17
CA THR A 181 -25.62 5.48 17.64
C THR A 181 -24.56 5.08 16.60
N ARG A 182 -24.55 5.70 15.42
CA ARG A 182 -23.63 5.35 14.31
C ARG A 182 -23.02 6.54 13.59
N LYS A 183 -23.32 7.79 13.99
CA LYS A 183 -22.87 9.00 13.31
C LYS A 183 -21.34 9.08 13.18
N ILE A 184 -20.60 8.75 14.23
CA ILE A 184 -19.13 8.85 14.25
C ILE A 184 -18.50 7.69 13.48
N THR A 185 -19.01 6.46 13.64
CA THR A 185 -18.61 5.30 12.83
C THR A 185 -18.87 5.53 11.33
N ALA A 186 -19.92 6.26 10.96
CA ALA A 186 -20.25 6.60 9.58
C ALA A 186 -19.32 7.66 8.99
N ILE A 187 -19.13 8.80 9.68
CA ILE A 187 -18.17 9.85 9.28
C ILE A 187 -16.78 9.25 9.12
N ARG A 188 -16.33 8.44 10.09
CA ARG A 188 -15.02 7.78 10.03
C ARG A 188 -14.88 6.85 8.83
N THR A 189 -15.91 6.09 8.45
CA THR A 189 -15.82 5.28 7.21
C THR A 189 -15.79 6.16 5.97
N PHE A 190 -16.57 7.23 5.89
CA PHE A 190 -16.54 8.13 4.74
C PHE A 190 -15.15 8.75 4.55
N VAL A 191 -14.58 9.29 5.64
CA VAL A 191 -13.20 9.81 5.67
C VAL A 191 -12.18 8.71 5.33
N GLN A 192 -12.31 7.50 5.87
CA GLN A 192 -11.44 6.38 5.49
C GLN A 192 -11.53 6.05 4.00
N VAL A 193 -12.72 5.96 3.39
CA VAL A 193 -12.82 5.61 1.95
C VAL A 193 -12.21 6.72 1.09
N GLY A 194 -12.54 7.99 1.35
CA GLY A 194 -11.96 9.12 0.62
C GLY A 194 -10.44 9.24 0.77
N LEU A 195 -9.92 9.11 1.98
CA LEU A 195 -8.47 9.16 2.22
C LEU A 195 -7.74 7.94 1.68
N VAL A 196 -8.34 6.74 1.70
CA VAL A 196 -7.73 5.55 1.08
C VAL A 196 -7.56 5.76 -0.42
N PHE A 197 -8.51 6.39 -1.11
CA PHE A 197 -8.23 6.84 -2.46
C PHE A 197 -7.11 7.87 -2.50
N ILE A 198 -7.17 8.96 -1.73
CA ILE A 198 -6.17 10.05 -1.79
C ILE A 198 -4.72 9.57 -1.52
N ILE A 199 -4.55 8.53 -0.70
CA ILE A 199 -3.25 7.86 -0.44
C ILE A 199 -2.68 7.19 -1.71
N PHE A 200 -3.55 6.72 -2.59
CA PHE A 200 -3.25 6.05 -3.86
C PHE A 200 -3.80 6.87 -5.06
N PHE A 201 -3.84 8.23 -5.00
CA PHE A 201 -4.56 9.04 -6.01
C PHE A 201 -3.81 9.27 -7.33
N GLY A 202 -2.53 8.90 -7.44
CA GLY A 202 -1.80 8.97 -8.72
C GLY A 202 -2.43 8.06 -9.78
N ILE A 203 -3.16 7.03 -9.32
CA ILE A 203 -3.99 6.10 -10.11
C ILE A 203 -5.01 6.79 -11.04
N PHE A 204 -5.35 8.08 -10.87
CA PHE A 204 -6.26 8.80 -11.79
C PHE A 204 -5.65 9.30 -13.09
N ILE A 205 -4.31 9.42 -13.16
CA ILE A 205 -3.62 10.06 -14.27
C ILE A 205 -2.45 9.18 -14.67
N ASP A 206 -2.63 8.51 -15.81
CA ASP A 206 -1.74 7.51 -16.41
C ASP A 206 -0.54 8.19 -17.08
N HIS A 207 0.29 8.89 -16.29
CA HIS A 207 1.24 9.91 -16.75
C HIS A 207 2.38 9.39 -17.64
N TYR A 208 2.06 9.23 -18.92
CA TYR A 208 2.94 9.00 -20.06
C TYR A 208 3.75 7.68 -20.05
N ALA A 209 3.78 6.90 -21.13
CA ALA A 209 3.64 7.22 -22.57
C ALA A 209 4.84 7.91 -23.23
N TYR A 210 6.04 7.51 -22.83
CA TYR A 210 7.25 7.68 -23.62
C TYR A 210 8.06 6.37 -23.53
N PRO A 211 9.08 6.17 -24.38
CA PRO A 211 10.32 5.60 -23.90
C PRO A 211 10.97 6.66 -23.01
N VAL A 212 10.30 7.14 -21.94
CA VAL A 212 10.99 8.03 -21.01
C VAL A 212 12.01 7.10 -20.40
N PRO A 213 13.27 7.52 -20.36
CA PRO A 213 14.24 6.55 -20.87
C PRO A 213 14.49 5.18 -20.09
N ALA A 214 15.63 4.87 -19.42
CA ALA A 214 15.94 3.56 -18.76
C ALA A 214 16.51 3.62 -17.31
N ALA A 215 17.81 3.79 -17.03
CA ALA A 215 18.43 3.53 -15.70
C ALA A 215 17.91 4.31 -14.45
N GLN A 216 17.01 5.29 -14.62
CA GLN A 216 16.28 6.04 -13.57
C GLN A 216 14.83 5.53 -13.41
N LEU A 217 14.50 4.41 -14.05
CA LEU A 217 13.35 3.59 -13.66
C LEU A 217 13.62 3.03 -12.29
N SER A 218 13.20 3.83 -11.30
CA SER A 218 12.61 3.30 -10.08
C SER A 218 11.77 2.07 -10.45
N THR A 219 12.03 0.91 -9.87
CA THR A 219 11.30 -0.35 -10.15
C THR A 219 9.83 -0.31 -9.67
N HIS A 220 9.29 0.88 -9.47
CA HIS A 220 7.99 1.20 -8.89
C HIS A 220 7.45 2.43 -9.61
N GLU A 221 6.91 2.18 -10.80
CA GLU A 221 6.63 3.20 -11.82
C GLU A 221 5.70 4.31 -11.29
N LEU A 222 6.15 5.56 -11.47
CA LEU A 222 5.51 6.81 -11.03
C LEU A 222 5.34 6.95 -9.49
N ASP A 223 6.46 7.02 -8.77
CA ASP A 223 6.54 7.62 -7.44
C ASP A 223 6.37 9.16 -7.53
N ILE A 224 5.55 9.76 -6.65
CA ILE A 224 5.47 11.23 -6.58
C ILE A 224 6.66 11.75 -5.78
N ALA A 225 7.69 12.23 -6.50
CA ALA A 225 8.83 12.88 -5.88
C ALA A 225 8.40 14.10 -5.06
N THR A 226 8.67 14.06 -3.75
CA THR A 226 8.32 15.15 -2.83
C THR A 226 9.59 15.80 -2.28
N ASN A 227 9.75 17.11 -2.47
CA ASN A 227 10.75 17.85 -1.69
C ASN A 227 10.12 18.26 -0.35
N VAL A 228 10.74 17.86 0.75
CA VAL A 228 10.22 18.03 2.11
C VAL A 228 11.29 18.70 2.96
N LEU A 229 11.07 19.97 3.33
CA LEU A 229 12.04 20.79 4.09
C LEU A 229 13.39 20.97 3.38
N GLY A 230 13.40 20.98 2.04
CA GLY A 230 14.63 21.04 1.23
C GLY A 230 15.26 19.67 0.97
N VAL A 231 14.70 18.59 1.50
CA VAL A 231 15.20 17.22 1.34
C VAL A 231 14.37 16.50 0.29
N ASP A 232 15.01 15.99 -0.75
CA ASP A 232 14.33 15.19 -1.76
C ASP A 232 13.97 13.81 -1.20
N MET A 233 12.68 13.52 -1.25
CA MET A 233 12.02 12.28 -0.84
C MET A 233 11.33 11.69 -2.08
N PRO A 234 12.09 11.03 -2.97
CA PRO A 234 11.55 10.43 -4.20
C PRO A 234 10.50 9.35 -3.88
N ASP A 235 10.71 8.56 -2.84
CA ASP A 235 9.77 7.51 -2.37
C ASP A 235 8.49 8.05 -1.70
N GLY A 236 8.10 9.29 -1.99
CA GLY A 236 6.93 9.96 -1.41
C GLY A 236 7.02 10.28 0.08
N LEU A 237 5.94 10.87 0.60
CA LEU A 237 5.91 11.45 1.95
C LEU A 237 5.78 10.37 3.07
N PRO A 238 6.60 10.41 4.14
CA PRO A 238 6.49 9.53 5.31
C PRO A 238 5.11 9.54 5.98
N ALA A 239 4.42 8.40 5.90
CA ALA A 239 3.10 8.20 6.51
C ALA A 239 3.15 7.35 7.80
N PRO A 240 2.54 7.81 8.91
CA PRO A 240 2.29 7.01 10.12
C PRO A 240 1.12 6.02 9.94
N PHE A 241 1.04 5.37 8.78
CA PHE A 241 0.10 4.31 8.44
C PHE A 241 0.65 3.48 7.27
N PHE A 242 -0.06 2.41 6.89
CA PHE A 242 0.33 1.56 5.76
C PHE A 242 -0.05 2.18 4.41
N GLY A 243 0.70 3.18 3.94
CA GLY A 243 0.91 3.37 2.50
C GLY A 243 1.98 2.37 2.07
N CYS A 244 1.77 1.58 1.02
CA CYS A 244 2.76 0.57 0.60
C CYS A 244 3.72 1.16 -0.44
N TYR A 245 4.97 0.67 -0.49
CA TYR A 245 6.00 1.05 -1.47
C TYR A 245 6.05 0.15 -2.72
N TYR A 246 5.27 -0.93 -2.76
CA TYR A 246 5.16 -1.77 -3.96
C TYR A 246 4.09 -1.36 -4.99
N PRO A 247 2.94 -0.72 -4.65
CA PRO A 247 1.94 -0.25 -5.62
C PRO A 247 2.30 1.07 -6.31
N CYS A 248 1.95 1.22 -7.59
CA CYS A 248 2.26 2.37 -8.43
C CYS A 248 1.40 3.62 -8.10
N GLY A 249 1.83 4.82 -8.53
CA GLY A 249 1.00 6.04 -8.44
C GLY A 249 0.66 6.49 -7.00
N ARG A 250 1.61 6.35 -6.08
CA ARG A 250 1.45 6.67 -4.65
C ARG A 250 2.03 8.05 -4.30
N GLY A 251 1.35 8.76 -3.38
CA GLY A 251 1.86 10.03 -2.83
C GLY A 251 2.51 9.91 -1.44
N VAL A 252 2.35 8.76 -0.76
CA VAL A 252 2.80 8.56 0.62
C VAL A 252 3.24 7.11 0.86
N THR A 253 4.26 6.90 1.68
CA THR A 253 4.82 5.56 1.95
C THR A 253 4.96 5.25 3.43
N CYS A 254 5.00 3.96 3.76
CA CYS A 254 5.07 3.48 5.14
C CYS A 254 6.35 3.96 5.78
N ALA A 255 6.23 4.77 6.83
CA ALA A 255 7.38 5.32 7.54
C ALA A 255 8.33 4.24 8.10
N LEU A 256 7.82 3.03 8.41
CA LEU A 256 8.66 1.88 8.82
C LEU A 256 9.41 1.23 7.63
N TRP A 257 8.94 1.38 6.39
CA TRP A 257 9.72 0.97 5.21
C TRP A 257 10.85 1.97 4.93
N GLN A 258 10.56 3.29 4.93
CA GLN A 258 11.58 4.34 4.73
C GLN A 258 12.70 4.29 5.79
N ILE A 259 12.36 4.03 7.06
CA ILE A 259 13.39 3.82 8.11
C ILE A 259 14.31 2.64 7.76
N GLN A 260 13.79 1.57 7.16
CA GLN A 260 14.62 0.44 6.76
C GLN A 260 15.48 0.77 5.54
N THR A 261 14.90 1.30 4.47
CA THR A 261 15.61 1.51 3.20
C THR A 261 16.62 2.64 3.21
N TYR A 262 16.44 3.65 4.07
CA TYR A 262 17.45 4.69 4.31
C TYR A 262 18.51 4.31 5.37
N ILE A 263 18.28 3.23 6.14
CA ILE A 263 19.35 2.57 6.91
C ILE A 263 20.15 1.61 6.01
N TYR A 264 19.47 0.90 5.10
CA TYR A 264 20.07 -0.06 4.16
C TYR A 264 19.12 -0.34 2.99
N PRO A 265 19.54 -0.17 1.72
CA PRO A 265 20.93 -0.09 1.28
C PRO A 265 21.52 1.33 1.12
N PHE A 266 20.73 2.41 1.30
CA PHE A 266 21.07 3.73 0.77
C PHE A 266 21.60 4.72 1.82
N PHE A 267 22.51 4.24 2.67
CA PHE A 267 23.12 5.03 3.76
C PHE A 267 24.06 6.12 3.21
N GLU A 268 24.90 5.77 2.23
CA GLU A 268 25.70 6.72 1.45
C GLU A 268 24.94 7.23 0.19
N VAL A 269 25.50 8.25 -0.46
CA VAL A 269 24.88 8.91 -1.61
C VAL A 269 25.14 8.14 -2.91
N GLY A 270 24.12 7.47 -3.46
CA GLY A 270 24.15 7.02 -4.86
C GLY A 270 23.33 5.76 -5.19
N GLY A 271 22.22 5.96 -5.90
CA GLY A 271 21.52 4.94 -6.70
C GLY A 271 20.91 3.75 -5.94
N GLY A 272 19.58 3.73 -5.80
CA GLY A 272 18.86 2.67 -5.11
C GLY A 272 17.53 2.29 -5.76
N TRP A 273 17.34 1.02 -6.15
CA TRP A 273 16.17 0.54 -6.88
C TRP A 273 15.84 1.32 -8.18
N GLY A 274 16.85 1.93 -8.80
CA GLY A 274 16.70 2.86 -9.94
C GLY A 274 16.47 4.33 -9.56
N VAL A 275 16.35 4.65 -8.27
CA VAL A 275 16.17 6.01 -7.76
C VAL A 275 17.52 6.67 -7.47
N HIS A 276 17.74 7.89 -7.99
CA HIS A 276 18.89 8.71 -7.63
C HIS A 276 18.54 9.63 -6.44
N TYR A 277 19.24 9.45 -5.32
CA TYR A 277 19.11 10.31 -4.15
C TYR A 277 20.14 11.44 -4.20
N LEU A 278 19.69 12.69 -4.22
CA LEU A 278 20.54 13.88 -4.02
C LEU A 278 20.83 14.15 -2.54
N SER A 279 20.01 13.59 -1.65
CA SER A 279 20.04 13.79 -0.20
C SER A 279 20.72 12.63 0.53
N ASP A 280 21.53 12.96 1.54
CA ASP A 280 22.15 12.00 2.45
C ASP A 280 21.11 11.13 3.19
N GLY A 281 21.44 9.86 3.45
CA GLY A 281 20.59 8.89 4.14
C GLY A 281 20.26 9.33 5.57
N LEU A 282 21.22 9.92 6.28
CA LEU A 282 21.01 10.45 7.63
C LEU A 282 20.02 11.63 7.64
N LEU A 283 20.09 12.52 6.63
CA LEU A 283 19.17 13.64 6.46
C LEU A 283 17.75 13.17 6.12
N ARG A 284 17.61 12.19 5.21
CA ARG A 284 16.32 11.53 4.92
C ARG A 284 15.73 10.87 6.17
N LEU A 285 16.53 10.14 6.94
CA LEU A 285 16.12 9.54 8.21
C LEU A 285 15.66 10.59 9.23
N ALA A 286 16.36 11.72 9.35
CA ALA A 286 15.98 12.81 10.26
C ALA A 286 14.62 13.41 9.91
N VAL A 287 14.32 13.62 8.61
CA VAL A 287 13.00 14.06 8.14
C VAL A 287 11.91 13.03 8.44
N VAL A 288 12.17 11.75 8.16
CA VAL A 288 11.23 10.66 8.44
C VAL A 288 10.91 10.56 9.92
N PHE A 289 11.92 10.51 10.79
CA PHE A 289 11.71 10.49 12.25
C PHE A 289 11.03 11.77 12.75
N GLY A 290 11.41 12.95 12.27
CA GLY A 290 10.77 14.22 12.63
C GLY A 290 9.27 14.21 12.33
N ILE A 291 8.88 13.81 11.13
CA ILE A 291 7.47 13.74 10.70
C ILE A 291 6.70 12.68 11.50
N ILE A 292 7.27 11.49 11.73
CA ILE A 292 6.65 10.46 12.58
C ILE A 292 6.45 11.00 14.00
N ILE A 293 7.45 11.64 14.60
CA ILE A 293 7.39 12.15 15.98
C ILE A 293 6.33 13.25 16.09
N ILE A 294 6.33 14.23 15.18
CA ILE A 294 5.33 15.32 15.16
C ILE A 294 3.92 14.74 14.99
N ALA A 295 3.71 13.87 14.00
CA ALA A 295 2.41 13.25 13.75
C ALA A 295 1.95 12.35 14.91
N ALA A 296 2.87 11.60 15.53
CA ALA A 296 2.60 10.76 16.68
C ALA A 296 2.26 11.61 17.91
N VAL A 297 2.98 12.68 18.22
CA VAL A 297 2.69 13.54 19.38
C VAL A 297 1.36 14.27 19.18
N LEU A 298 1.12 14.89 18.02
CA LEU A 298 -0.08 15.67 17.78
C LEU A 298 -1.36 14.82 17.69
N LEU A 299 -1.30 13.63 17.05
CA LEU A 299 -2.48 12.84 16.68
C LEU A 299 -2.48 11.39 17.20
N GLY A 300 -1.39 10.91 17.79
CA GLY A 300 -1.28 9.54 18.30
C GLY A 300 -1.56 8.47 17.25
N ARG A 301 -2.14 7.34 17.66
CA ARG A 301 -2.62 6.30 16.73
C ARG A 301 -3.94 6.66 16.01
N PHE A 302 -4.30 7.94 15.87
CA PHE A 302 -5.51 8.37 15.15
C PHE A 302 -5.51 7.91 13.68
N PHE A 303 -4.35 7.99 13.02
CA PHE A 303 -4.14 7.48 11.66
C PHE A 303 -4.57 6.01 11.49
N CYS A 304 -4.23 5.15 12.45
CA CYS A 304 -4.65 3.74 12.47
C CYS A 304 -6.19 3.58 12.53
N GLY A 305 -6.90 4.53 13.13
CA GLY A 305 -8.35 4.55 13.26
C GLY A 305 -9.10 5.18 12.09
N TRP A 306 -8.53 6.21 11.45
CA TRP A 306 -9.24 7.13 10.54
C TRP A 306 -8.67 7.22 9.12
N VAL A 307 -7.41 6.80 8.90
CA VAL A 307 -6.67 7.04 7.64
C VAL A 307 -6.20 5.72 7.01
N CYS A 308 -5.63 4.82 7.80
CA CYS A 308 -4.96 3.60 7.33
C CYS A 308 -5.87 2.68 6.46
N PRO A 309 -5.45 2.29 5.24
CA PRO A 309 -6.21 1.42 4.33
C PRO A 309 -6.44 0.01 4.89
N PHE A 310 -5.43 -0.59 5.54
CA PHE A 310 -5.61 -1.87 6.24
C PHE A 310 -6.68 -1.78 7.35
N GLY A 311 -6.86 -0.59 7.93
CA GLY A 311 -7.93 -0.30 8.88
C GLY A 311 -9.32 -0.26 8.24
N LEU A 312 -9.44 0.11 6.96
CA LEU A 312 -10.67 0.01 6.18
C LEU A 312 -10.97 -1.45 5.83
N TYR A 313 -9.96 -2.19 5.35
CA TYR A 313 -10.06 -3.62 5.04
C TYR A 313 -10.58 -4.46 6.22
N ILE A 314 -9.99 -4.31 7.42
CA ILE A 314 -10.47 -5.04 8.61
C ILE A 314 -11.88 -4.59 9.05
N ASP A 315 -12.22 -3.31 8.87
CA ASP A 315 -13.58 -2.83 9.14
C ASP A 315 -14.60 -3.36 8.10
N LEU A 316 -14.18 -3.69 6.88
CA LEU A 316 -14.96 -4.39 5.85
C LEU A 316 -15.15 -5.88 6.19
N LEU A 317 -14.10 -6.62 6.54
CA LEU A 317 -14.22 -7.98 7.08
C LEU A 317 -15.16 -8.02 8.31
N THR A 318 -15.04 -7.04 9.20
CA THR A 318 -15.91 -6.86 10.37
C THR A 318 -17.38 -6.59 9.99
N ARG A 319 -17.66 -6.06 8.79
CA ARG A 319 -19.02 -5.90 8.23
C ARG A 319 -19.51 -7.20 7.61
N LEU A 320 -18.73 -7.86 6.74
CA LEU A 320 -19.05 -9.15 6.12
C LEU A 320 -19.45 -10.19 7.18
N ARG A 321 -18.60 -10.33 8.21
CA ARG A 321 -18.82 -11.16 9.42
C ARG A 321 -20.09 -10.81 10.22
N LYS A 322 -20.62 -9.57 10.12
CA LYS A 322 -21.94 -9.21 10.70
C LYS A 322 -23.09 -9.60 9.77
N THR A 323 -22.92 -9.44 8.47
CA THR A 323 -23.91 -9.85 7.44
C THR A 323 -24.13 -11.36 7.50
N LEU A 324 -23.05 -12.13 7.57
CA LEU A 324 -23.03 -13.58 7.77
C LEU A 324 -23.47 -14.04 9.17
N ARG A 325 -23.84 -13.11 10.08
CA ARG A 325 -24.33 -13.35 11.45
C ARG A 325 -23.40 -14.11 12.42
N ILE A 326 -22.22 -14.52 11.98
CA ILE A 326 -21.21 -15.25 12.77
C ILE A 326 -20.89 -14.49 14.08
N ARG A 327 -20.74 -15.24 15.19
CA ARG A 327 -20.39 -14.66 16.51
C ARG A 327 -18.94 -14.14 16.51
N ARG A 328 -18.66 -13.05 17.20
CA ARG A 328 -17.26 -12.58 17.39
C ARG A 328 -16.64 -13.40 18.51
N LYS A 329 -15.35 -13.71 18.40
CA LYS A 329 -14.56 -14.04 19.59
C LYS A 329 -14.16 -12.73 20.29
N VAL A 330 -13.83 -12.83 21.57
CA VAL A 330 -13.29 -11.74 22.39
C VAL A 330 -12.07 -12.33 23.09
N VAL A 331 -10.93 -11.66 22.97
CA VAL A 331 -9.67 -12.11 23.58
C VAL A 331 -9.67 -11.76 25.06
N SER A 332 -9.06 -12.60 25.90
CA SER A 332 -8.82 -12.29 27.32
C SER A 332 -7.93 -11.06 27.46
N ASP A 333 -8.21 -10.17 28.41
CA ASP A 333 -7.48 -8.90 28.56
C ASP A 333 -5.96 -9.12 28.77
N LYS A 334 -5.56 -10.21 29.46
CA LYS A 334 -4.15 -10.63 29.60
C LYS A 334 -3.50 -10.93 28.24
N PHE A 335 -4.18 -11.69 27.38
CA PHE A 335 -3.67 -12.04 26.05
C PHE A 335 -3.68 -10.83 25.09
N ASN A 336 -4.64 -9.90 25.23
CA ASN A 336 -4.57 -8.60 24.54
C ASN A 336 -3.31 -7.82 24.91
N GLN A 337 -2.96 -7.79 26.20
CA GLN A 337 -1.75 -7.12 26.68
C GLN A 337 -0.47 -7.81 26.17
N GLN A 338 -0.43 -9.14 26.12
CA GLN A 338 0.67 -9.91 25.53
C GLN A 338 0.85 -9.63 24.03
N LEU A 339 -0.24 -9.64 23.24
CA LEU A 339 -0.19 -9.25 21.81
C LEU A 339 0.36 -7.82 21.62
N HIS A 340 -0.02 -6.90 22.51
CA HIS A 340 0.52 -5.55 22.50
C HIS A 340 1.98 -5.46 22.93
N GLN A 341 2.46 -6.29 23.87
CA GLN A 341 3.88 -6.38 24.21
C GLN A 341 4.70 -6.96 23.05
N LEU A 342 4.20 -8.03 22.42
CA LEU A 342 4.79 -8.66 21.24
C LEU A 342 4.97 -7.65 20.09
N SER A 343 4.08 -6.67 19.91
CA SER A 343 4.24 -5.62 18.88
C SER A 343 5.53 -4.79 19.01
N TYR A 344 6.03 -4.58 20.24
CA TYR A 344 7.30 -3.89 20.48
C TYR A 344 8.51 -4.84 20.29
N ILE A 345 8.35 -6.12 20.63
CA ILE A 345 9.40 -7.14 20.41
C ILE A 345 9.62 -7.34 18.90
N ILE A 346 8.54 -7.48 18.12
CA ILE A 346 8.62 -7.59 16.66
C ILE A 346 9.24 -6.32 16.06
N LEU A 347 8.87 -5.12 16.53
CA LEU A 347 9.50 -3.88 16.08
C LEU A 347 11.00 -3.84 16.39
N ALA A 348 11.42 -4.22 17.59
CA ALA A 348 12.83 -4.26 17.98
C ALA A 348 13.63 -5.26 17.13
N LEU A 349 13.12 -6.47 16.94
CA LEU A 349 13.74 -7.49 16.08
C LEU A 349 13.87 -7.01 14.63
N ILE A 350 12.82 -6.40 14.08
CA ILE A 350 12.83 -5.84 12.71
C ILE A 350 13.91 -4.76 12.57
N LEU A 351 14.02 -3.83 13.52
CA LEU A 351 15.03 -2.77 13.48
C LEU A 351 16.45 -3.32 13.66
N ILE A 352 16.66 -4.27 14.59
CA ILE A 352 17.96 -4.94 14.80
C ILE A 352 18.39 -5.69 13.53
N ILE A 353 17.50 -6.47 12.91
CA ILE A 353 17.79 -7.17 11.65
C ILE A 353 18.15 -6.18 10.53
N SER A 354 17.47 -5.02 10.47
CA SER A 354 17.79 -3.97 9.49
C SER A 354 19.20 -3.40 9.69
N ILE A 355 19.60 -3.17 10.95
CA ILE A 355 20.94 -2.68 11.29
C ILE A 355 22.02 -3.76 11.05
N LEU A 356 21.70 -5.04 11.28
CA LEU A 356 22.61 -6.14 10.97
C LEU A 356 22.84 -6.30 9.46
N PHE A 357 21.79 -6.15 8.64
CA PHE A 357 21.94 -6.13 7.18
C PHE A 357 22.68 -4.87 6.71
N ALA A 358 22.48 -3.73 7.38
CA ALA A 358 23.20 -2.48 7.14
C ALA A 358 24.70 -2.51 7.53
N SER A 359 25.20 -3.58 8.15
CA SER A 359 26.56 -3.61 8.73
C SER A 359 27.67 -3.26 7.74
N GLU A 360 27.57 -3.69 6.49
CA GLU A 360 28.51 -3.33 5.43
C GLU A 360 28.55 -1.82 5.18
N ALA A 361 27.39 -1.18 5.05
CA ALA A 361 27.26 0.26 4.81
C ALA A 361 27.49 1.14 6.06
N LEU A 362 27.40 0.57 7.27
CA LEU A 362 27.57 1.29 8.54
C LEU A 362 28.99 1.17 9.14
N ILE A 363 29.68 0.06 8.87
CA ILE A 363 30.93 -0.32 9.56
C ILE A 363 32.01 -0.78 8.55
N GLY A 364 31.69 -0.88 7.25
CA GLY A 364 32.60 -1.44 6.25
C GLY A 364 32.83 -2.94 6.40
N THR A 365 31.96 -3.66 7.12
CA THR A 365 32.15 -5.08 7.44
C THR A 365 30.85 -5.88 7.33
N GLN A 366 30.91 -7.02 6.65
CA GLN A 366 29.79 -7.94 6.50
C GLN A 366 29.63 -8.80 7.76
N LEU A 367 28.60 -8.54 8.57
CA LEU A 367 28.23 -9.47 9.65
C LEU A 367 27.44 -10.69 9.16
N ILE A 368 26.84 -10.63 7.95
CA ILE A 368 26.01 -11.70 7.38
C ILE A 368 26.30 -11.79 5.87
N PRO A 369 26.75 -12.94 5.32
CA PRO A 369 26.97 -13.10 3.87
C PRO A 369 25.66 -12.90 3.09
N GLY A 370 25.73 -12.27 1.91
CA GLY A 370 24.56 -11.92 1.10
C GLY A 370 24.12 -10.46 1.23
N THR A 371 24.76 -9.66 2.09
CA THR A 371 24.44 -8.23 2.30
C THR A 371 25.11 -7.28 1.32
N GLU A 372 26.11 -7.77 0.57
CA GLU A 372 26.81 -7.04 -0.49
C GLU A 372 25.86 -6.42 -1.53
N LYS A 373 26.28 -5.35 -2.19
CA LYS A 373 25.49 -4.71 -3.26
C LYS A 373 25.23 -5.70 -4.41
N GLY A 374 23.97 -6.11 -4.58
CA GLY A 374 23.56 -7.17 -5.52
C GLY A 374 23.47 -8.58 -4.92
N GLY A 375 23.86 -8.77 -3.67
CA GLY A 375 23.70 -10.01 -2.91
C GLY A 375 22.25 -10.38 -2.63
N TYR A 376 22.00 -11.63 -2.22
CA TYR A 376 20.65 -12.15 -2.02
C TYR A 376 19.88 -11.43 -0.89
N ILE A 377 20.53 -11.13 0.23
CA ILE A 377 19.89 -10.43 1.37
C ILE A 377 19.69 -8.95 1.03
N ASN A 378 20.64 -8.34 0.30
CA ASN A 378 20.52 -6.97 -0.22
C ASN A 378 19.29 -6.82 -1.14
N THR A 379 19.16 -7.74 -2.10
CA THR A 379 18.06 -7.74 -3.08
C THR A 379 16.71 -8.06 -2.41
N TYR A 380 16.57 -9.22 -1.77
CA TYR A 380 15.25 -9.72 -1.37
C TYR A 380 14.84 -9.33 0.07
N PHE A 381 15.79 -8.93 0.92
CA PHE A 381 15.57 -8.74 2.36
C PHE A 381 15.96 -7.35 2.90
N SER A 382 16.29 -6.37 2.05
CA SER A 382 16.60 -4.99 2.48
C SER A 382 15.47 -4.25 3.21
N ALA A 383 14.21 -4.65 3.03
CA ALA A 383 13.08 -4.19 3.84
C ALA A 383 12.44 -5.34 4.65
N PRO A 384 13.04 -5.79 5.77
CA PRO A 384 12.55 -6.94 6.54
C PRO A 384 11.08 -6.85 6.98
N PHE A 385 10.54 -5.66 7.25
CA PHE A 385 9.12 -5.53 7.60
C PHE A 385 8.21 -5.85 6.40
N CYS A 386 8.63 -5.51 5.19
CA CYS A 386 7.84 -5.73 3.98
C CYS A 386 7.76 -7.21 3.57
N GLN A 387 8.60 -8.09 4.10
CA GLN A 387 8.43 -9.55 3.96
C GLN A 387 7.42 -10.15 4.97
N VAL A 388 6.95 -9.37 5.94
CA VAL A 388 5.90 -9.76 6.91
C VAL A 388 4.73 -8.77 6.97
N CYS A 389 4.57 -7.94 5.94
CA CYS A 389 3.58 -6.86 5.92
C CYS A 389 2.34 -7.27 5.13
N PRO A 390 1.19 -7.55 5.78
CA PRO A 390 -0.04 -7.95 5.07
C PRO A 390 -0.63 -6.83 4.19
N MET A 391 -0.06 -5.61 4.20
CA MET A 391 -0.43 -4.58 3.22
C MET A 391 0.22 -4.81 1.85
N LYS A 392 1.47 -5.33 1.78
CA LYS A 392 2.18 -5.57 0.50
C LYS A 392 1.32 -6.41 -0.47
N PRO A 393 0.87 -7.62 -0.12
CA PRO A 393 -0.01 -8.40 -0.99
C PRO A 393 -1.40 -7.79 -1.16
N LEU A 394 -1.94 -7.09 -0.15
CA LEU A 394 -3.29 -6.52 -0.23
C LEU A 394 -3.37 -5.36 -1.24
N CYS A 395 -2.36 -4.50 -1.31
CA CYS A 395 -2.27 -3.44 -2.32
C CYS A 395 -2.14 -4.04 -3.72
N LEU A 396 -1.14 -4.90 -3.93
CA LEU A 396 -0.81 -5.47 -5.24
C LEU A 396 -1.99 -6.25 -5.85
N LEU A 397 -2.68 -7.07 -5.04
CA LEU A 397 -3.88 -7.78 -5.49
C LEU A 397 -5.08 -6.86 -5.73
N ALA A 398 -5.19 -5.74 -5.00
CA ALA A 398 -6.28 -4.79 -5.21
C ALA A 398 -6.07 -3.98 -6.50
N GLU A 399 -4.86 -3.54 -6.78
CA GLU A 399 -4.52 -2.76 -7.98
C GLU A 399 -4.50 -3.62 -9.24
N ASN A 400 -4.05 -4.87 -9.15
CA ASN A 400 -4.29 -5.85 -10.19
C ASN A 400 -5.80 -6.05 -10.48
N SER A 401 -6.64 -6.10 -9.45
CA SER A 401 -8.10 -6.25 -9.64
C SER A 401 -8.80 -5.06 -10.30
N VAL A 402 -8.08 -3.96 -10.54
CA VAL A 402 -8.50 -2.79 -11.35
C VAL A 402 -7.54 -2.52 -12.53
N GLY A 403 -6.77 -3.53 -12.95
CA GLY A 403 -5.96 -3.49 -14.16
C GLY A 403 -4.74 -2.56 -14.13
N LEU A 404 -4.26 -2.12 -12.97
CA LEU A 404 -3.09 -1.23 -12.84
C LEU A 404 -1.75 -1.97 -12.85
N MET A 405 -1.74 -3.25 -12.47
CA MET A 405 -0.60 -4.15 -12.63
C MET A 405 -1.07 -5.41 -13.33
N LYS A 406 -0.35 -5.84 -14.37
CA LYS A 406 -0.66 -7.07 -15.12
C LYS A 406 -0.45 -8.29 -14.21
N MET A 407 -1.39 -9.25 -14.22
CA MET A 407 -1.30 -10.45 -13.36
C MET A 407 -0.02 -11.23 -13.63
N ASP A 408 0.40 -11.24 -14.89
CA ASP A 408 1.58 -11.97 -15.34
C ASP A 408 2.85 -11.40 -14.71
N TRP A 409 3.00 -10.08 -14.58
CA TRP A 409 4.15 -9.46 -13.91
C TRP A 409 4.24 -9.80 -12.41
N LEU A 410 3.08 -10.02 -11.76
CA LEU A 410 3.01 -10.52 -10.38
C LEU A 410 3.35 -12.02 -10.24
N TRP A 411 3.37 -12.78 -11.34
CA TRP A 411 3.60 -14.23 -11.36
C TRP A 411 4.79 -14.71 -12.21
N GLN A 412 5.40 -13.84 -13.01
CA GLN A 412 6.30 -14.19 -14.12
C GLN A 412 7.60 -14.89 -13.69
N ASN A 413 8.00 -14.77 -12.42
CA ASN A 413 9.25 -15.32 -11.91
C ASN A 413 9.09 -15.92 -10.50
N THR A 414 8.86 -17.23 -10.41
CA THR A 414 8.95 -17.98 -9.13
C THR A 414 10.43 -18.28 -8.82
N THR A 415 11.23 -17.23 -8.58
CA THR A 415 12.68 -17.34 -8.40
C THR A 415 13.06 -17.62 -6.95
N GLY A 416 13.44 -18.86 -6.65
CA GLY A 416 14.19 -19.21 -5.44
C GLY A 416 13.53 -20.21 -4.49
N GLN A 417 14.33 -20.70 -3.54
CA GLN A 417 13.97 -21.78 -2.60
C GLN A 417 12.90 -21.37 -1.56
N PHE A 418 12.55 -20.08 -1.48
CA PHE A 418 11.68 -19.52 -0.43
C PHE A 418 10.18 -19.41 -0.79
N LEU A 419 9.76 -19.97 -1.93
CA LEU A 419 8.42 -19.77 -2.52
C LEU A 419 8.10 -18.28 -2.74
N GLU A 420 8.99 -17.60 -3.44
CA GLU A 420 8.80 -16.22 -3.89
C GLU A 420 7.85 -16.18 -5.09
N VAL A 421 7.01 -15.17 -5.18
CA VAL A 421 5.91 -15.04 -6.15
C VAL A 421 6.17 -13.77 -6.94
N GLY A 422 7.13 -13.86 -7.87
CA GLY A 422 7.79 -12.69 -8.41
C GLY A 422 8.57 -11.91 -7.33
N PHE A 423 9.14 -10.79 -7.75
CA PHE A 423 9.79 -9.81 -6.87
C PHE A 423 8.79 -9.08 -5.93
N TYR A 424 7.51 -9.04 -6.34
CA TYR A 424 6.47 -8.22 -5.72
C TYR A 424 5.62 -8.96 -4.68
N LEU A 425 5.52 -10.29 -4.73
CA LEU A 425 4.81 -11.08 -3.73
C LEU A 425 5.73 -12.19 -3.19
N THR A 426 5.44 -12.67 -1.98
CA THR A 426 6.10 -13.86 -1.42
C THR A 426 5.04 -14.72 -0.76
N ALA A 427 5.20 -16.06 -0.79
CA ALA A 427 4.25 -16.96 -0.13
C ALA A 427 4.10 -16.62 1.36
N THR A 428 5.21 -16.24 2.02
CA THR A 428 5.23 -15.70 3.39
C THR A 428 4.24 -14.54 3.58
N ASN A 429 4.27 -13.53 2.71
CA ASN A 429 3.34 -12.40 2.76
C ASN A 429 1.89 -12.82 2.50
N LEU A 430 1.63 -13.70 1.54
CA LEU A 430 0.28 -14.21 1.22
C LEU A 430 -0.30 -15.04 2.38
N ILE A 431 0.51 -15.91 3.00
CA ILE A 431 0.17 -16.68 4.20
C ILE A 431 -0.13 -15.74 5.37
N ILE A 432 0.70 -14.71 5.58
CA ILE A 432 0.47 -13.71 6.63
C ILE A 432 -0.82 -12.93 6.36
N LEU A 433 -1.09 -12.49 5.13
CA LEU A 433 -2.37 -11.85 4.78
C LEU A 433 -3.56 -12.79 5.06
N ALA A 434 -3.49 -14.07 4.69
CA ALA A 434 -4.54 -15.05 4.94
C ALA A 434 -4.78 -15.24 6.44
N LEU A 435 -3.73 -15.52 7.23
CA LEU A 435 -3.80 -15.70 8.68
C LEU A 435 -4.33 -14.45 9.38
N VAL A 436 -3.86 -13.26 8.99
CA VAL A 436 -4.31 -11.98 9.55
C VAL A 436 -5.77 -11.70 9.18
N SER A 437 -6.21 -12.09 7.99
CA SER A 437 -7.60 -11.93 7.54
C SER A 437 -8.55 -12.88 8.27
N ILE A 438 -8.16 -14.13 8.47
CA ILE A 438 -8.88 -15.10 9.31
C ILE A 438 -8.97 -14.59 10.75
N ALA A 439 -7.85 -14.11 11.32
CA ALA A 439 -7.82 -13.52 12.64
C ALA A 439 -8.72 -12.26 12.73
N ALA A 440 -8.69 -11.38 11.72
CA ALA A 440 -9.50 -10.18 11.63
C ALA A 440 -11.01 -10.47 11.42
N PHE A 441 -11.33 -11.64 10.87
CA PHE A 441 -12.69 -12.12 10.73
C PHE A 441 -13.27 -12.61 12.07
N PHE A 442 -12.48 -13.25 12.95
CA PHE A 442 -12.98 -13.67 14.27
C PHE A 442 -12.79 -12.62 15.38
N LEU A 443 -11.71 -11.84 15.31
CA LEU A 443 -11.28 -10.83 16.28
C LEU A 443 -11.26 -9.44 15.64
N ARG A 444 -11.77 -8.42 16.32
CA ARG A 444 -11.82 -7.06 15.74
C ARG A 444 -10.44 -6.42 15.75
N ARG A 445 -9.91 -6.10 14.55
CA ARG A 445 -8.64 -5.36 14.41
C ARG A 445 -7.47 -6.05 15.14
N SER A 446 -7.42 -7.39 15.02
CA SER A 446 -6.30 -8.26 15.45
C SER A 446 -4.93 -7.67 15.10
N TRP A 447 -4.73 -7.32 13.84
CA TRP A 447 -3.46 -6.74 13.39
C TRP A 447 -3.11 -5.43 14.11
N CYS A 448 -4.09 -4.57 14.42
CA CYS A 448 -3.84 -3.33 15.17
C CYS A 448 -3.39 -3.58 16.62
N GLN A 449 -3.40 -4.83 17.11
CA GLN A 449 -2.83 -5.22 18.39
C GLN A 449 -1.33 -5.52 18.27
N ILE A 450 -0.92 -6.22 17.21
CA ILE A 450 0.47 -6.71 16.97
C ILE A 450 1.32 -5.84 16.01
N CYS A 451 0.71 -4.90 15.27
CA CYS A 451 1.36 -4.13 14.19
C CYS A 451 2.63 -3.37 14.63
N PRO A 452 3.81 -3.63 14.03
CA PRO A 452 5.07 -2.96 14.36
C PRO A 452 5.08 -1.45 14.12
N LEU A 453 4.57 -0.97 12.98
CA LEU A 453 4.38 0.48 12.74
C LEU A 453 3.46 1.11 13.80
N GLY A 454 2.45 0.37 14.25
CA GLY A 454 1.61 0.77 15.37
C GLY A 454 2.41 0.90 16.66
N ALA A 455 3.33 -0.03 16.94
CA ALA A 455 4.23 0.03 18.10
C ALA A 455 5.17 1.25 18.04
N LEU A 456 5.69 1.59 16.85
CA LEU A 456 6.54 2.77 16.62
C LEU A 456 5.79 4.07 16.98
N ILE A 457 4.58 4.27 16.43
CA ILE A 457 3.73 5.45 16.74
C ILE A 457 3.32 5.46 18.22
N ALA A 458 3.15 4.29 18.83
CA ALA A 458 2.84 4.15 20.26
C ALA A 458 4.00 4.50 21.17
N LEU A 459 5.25 4.29 20.75
CA LEU A 459 6.46 4.57 21.52
C LEU A 459 6.52 6.06 21.89
N PHE A 460 6.40 6.93 20.89
CA PHE A 460 6.35 8.38 21.06
C PHE A 460 5.11 8.89 21.83
N ASN A 461 4.07 8.07 22.00
CA ASN A 461 2.88 8.39 22.83
C ASN A 461 2.93 7.79 24.25
N ARG A 462 3.94 6.96 24.56
CA ARG A 462 4.03 6.24 25.82
C ARG A 462 4.88 6.99 26.86
N PHE A 463 5.95 7.65 26.43
CA PHE A 463 6.89 8.30 27.33
C PHE A 463 6.33 9.62 27.93
N PRO A 464 6.60 9.92 29.22
CA PRO A 464 6.01 11.07 29.91
C PRO A 464 6.11 12.44 29.21
N PRO A 465 7.26 12.91 28.69
CA PRO A 465 7.35 14.25 28.10
C PRO A 465 6.45 14.39 26.86
N PHE A 466 6.59 13.48 25.91
CA PHE A 466 5.77 13.46 24.69
C PHE A 466 4.29 13.21 24.98
N LYS A 467 3.96 12.38 25.97
CA LYS A 467 2.56 12.14 26.38
C LYS A 467 1.91 13.40 26.97
N TRP A 468 2.65 14.23 27.70
CA TRP A 468 2.14 15.53 28.18
C TRP A 468 1.87 16.50 27.02
N ILE A 469 2.72 16.52 26.00
CA ILE A 469 2.55 17.36 24.81
C ILE A 469 1.40 16.84 23.91
N SER A 470 0.94 15.58 24.11
CA SER A 470 -0.01 14.92 23.21
C SER A 470 -1.26 15.73 22.89
N GLY A 471 -1.41 16.06 21.60
CA GLY A 471 -2.43 16.98 21.09
C GLY A 471 -3.85 16.41 21.14
N VAL A 472 -3.99 15.08 21.18
CA VAL A 472 -5.26 14.35 21.30
C VAL A 472 -5.36 13.66 22.65
N ARG A 473 -6.50 13.81 23.34
CA ARG A 473 -6.77 13.13 24.63
C ARG A 473 -8.19 12.60 24.71
N LEU A 474 -8.40 11.50 25.45
CA LEU A 474 -9.72 10.93 25.70
C LEU A 474 -10.04 11.06 27.19
N ASN A 475 -10.69 12.15 27.56
CA ASN A 475 -11.04 12.45 28.95
C ASN A 475 -12.30 11.72 29.41
N LYS A 476 -12.28 11.20 30.63
CA LYS A 476 -13.41 10.57 31.33
C LYS A 476 -13.78 11.39 32.56
N VAL A 477 -15.06 11.73 32.69
CA VAL A 477 -15.63 12.32 33.91
C VAL A 477 -16.11 11.18 34.82
N GLU A 478 -15.57 11.09 36.04
CA GLU A 478 -15.88 9.99 36.98
C GLU A 478 -17.33 10.04 37.45
N GLU A 479 -17.79 11.20 37.94
CA GLU A 479 -19.15 11.48 38.41
C GLU A 479 -20.24 11.00 37.45
N LYS A 480 -19.99 11.11 36.14
CA LYS A 480 -20.94 10.76 35.07
C LYS A 480 -20.84 9.29 34.63
N CYS A 481 -19.96 8.48 35.23
CA CYS A 481 -19.64 7.14 34.75
C CYS A 481 -20.24 6.00 35.60
N THR A 482 -21.42 5.53 35.24
CA THR A 482 -22.12 4.41 35.91
C THR A 482 -21.50 3.02 35.68
N LYS A 483 -20.20 2.91 35.32
CA LYS A 483 -19.45 1.67 35.04
C LYS A 483 -20.21 0.59 34.24
N CYS A 484 -21.08 0.97 33.29
CA CYS A 484 -21.94 0.07 32.51
C CYS A 484 -21.23 -0.93 31.55
N GLY A 485 -19.90 -0.97 31.52
CA GLY A 485 -19.10 -1.88 30.68
C GLY A 485 -19.28 -1.75 29.15
N ILE A 486 -20.06 -0.77 28.66
CA ILE A 486 -20.33 -0.61 27.21
C ILE A 486 -19.03 -0.24 26.48
N CYS A 487 -18.23 0.68 27.03
CA CYS A 487 -16.94 1.09 26.46
C CYS A 487 -16.01 -0.10 26.19
N LYS A 488 -15.78 -0.98 27.17
CA LYS A 488 -14.95 -2.20 27.05
C LYS A 488 -15.50 -3.14 25.96
N ARG A 489 -16.82 -3.34 25.91
CA ARG A 489 -17.49 -4.21 24.90
C ARG A 489 -17.42 -3.69 23.47
N VAL A 490 -17.47 -2.37 23.25
CA VAL A 490 -17.50 -1.78 21.89
C VAL A 490 -16.12 -1.47 21.31
N CYS A 491 -15.12 -1.24 22.17
CA CYS A 491 -13.73 -0.98 21.79
C CYS A 491 -13.20 -2.07 20.83
N PRO A 492 -12.53 -1.71 19.71
CA PRO A 492 -11.94 -2.71 18.82
C PRO A 492 -10.66 -3.32 19.42
N THR A 493 -9.70 -2.49 19.84
CA THR A 493 -8.38 -2.88 20.39
C THR A 493 -8.39 -3.18 21.89
N GLN A 494 -9.59 -3.40 22.48
CA GLN A 494 -9.77 -3.83 23.88
C GLN A 494 -9.06 -2.99 24.95
N VAL A 495 -8.86 -1.68 24.72
CA VAL A 495 -8.31 -0.73 25.71
C VAL A 495 -9.13 -0.76 27.02
N VAL A 496 -8.54 -1.31 28.08
CA VAL A 496 -9.21 -1.54 29.37
C VAL A 496 -9.34 -0.27 30.22
N ASP A 497 -8.38 0.65 30.13
CA ASP A 497 -8.35 1.97 30.79
C ASP A 497 -9.69 2.72 30.74
N VAL A 498 -10.38 2.69 29.59
CA VAL A 498 -11.65 3.41 29.35
C VAL A 498 -12.76 2.94 30.31
N TYR A 499 -12.69 1.69 30.75
CA TYR A 499 -13.57 1.13 31.77
C TYR A 499 -13.00 1.31 33.18
N GLU A 500 -11.73 0.95 33.38
CA GLU A 500 -11.15 0.71 34.71
C GLU A 500 -10.64 1.97 35.42
N LYS A 501 -10.04 2.93 34.70
CA LYS A 501 -9.66 4.22 35.29
C LYS A 501 -10.89 4.96 35.79
N LYS A 502 -10.75 5.63 36.93
CA LYS A 502 -11.77 6.47 37.56
C LYS A 502 -12.21 7.64 36.66
N GLY A 503 -11.29 8.58 36.42
CA GLY A 503 -11.46 9.72 35.51
C GLY A 503 -10.15 10.13 34.84
N GLY A 504 -10.13 11.32 34.24
CA GLY A 504 -8.93 11.86 33.56
C GLY A 504 -8.70 11.24 32.18
N ASP A 505 -7.46 11.27 31.69
CA ASP A 505 -7.11 10.70 30.38
C ASP A 505 -7.09 9.16 30.42
N VAL A 506 -8.07 8.58 29.74
CA VAL A 506 -8.23 7.12 29.56
C VAL A 506 -7.72 6.62 28.22
N ALA A 507 -7.04 7.47 27.44
CA ALA A 507 -6.16 7.00 26.40
C ALA A 507 -4.88 6.39 26.99
N ASN A 508 -4.49 5.25 26.43
CA ASN A 508 -3.15 4.68 26.53
C ASN A 508 -2.63 4.46 25.09
N SER A 509 -1.39 4.00 24.92
CA SER A 509 -0.78 3.86 23.58
C SER A 509 -1.42 2.77 22.68
N GLN A 510 -2.40 2.00 23.19
CA GLN A 510 -3.22 1.05 22.43
C GLN A 510 -4.47 1.72 21.79
N CYS A 511 -4.78 2.97 22.17
CA CYS A 511 -5.95 3.71 21.71
C CYS A 511 -5.77 4.25 20.28
N ILE A 512 -6.43 3.63 19.30
CA ILE A 512 -6.46 4.09 17.90
C ILE A 512 -7.43 5.25 17.63
N TYR A 513 -7.84 6.01 18.67
CA TYR A 513 -8.79 7.13 18.63
C TYR A 513 -10.05 6.96 17.73
N CYS A 514 -10.56 5.73 17.58
CA CYS A 514 -11.72 5.44 16.73
C CYS A 514 -13.08 5.93 17.29
N LEU A 515 -13.08 6.59 18.46
CA LEU A 515 -14.19 7.23 19.18
C LEU A 515 -15.47 6.41 19.43
N ARG A 516 -15.51 5.11 19.09
CA ARG A 516 -16.70 4.25 19.31
C ARG A 516 -17.13 4.13 20.78
N CYS A 517 -16.20 4.30 21.72
CA CYS A 517 -16.52 4.41 23.14
C CYS A 517 -17.35 5.66 23.46
N VAL A 518 -17.01 6.82 22.87
CA VAL A 518 -17.75 8.08 22.97
C VAL A 518 -19.11 7.96 22.28
N GLU A 519 -19.15 7.35 21.09
CA GLU A 519 -20.36 7.12 20.28
C GLU A 519 -21.44 6.28 20.99
N MET A 520 -21.03 5.29 21.79
CA MET A 520 -21.93 4.30 22.40
C MET A 520 -22.20 4.53 23.89
N CYS A 521 -21.45 5.40 24.56
CA CYS A 521 -21.66 5.70 25.97
C CYS A 521 -23.06 6.31 26.17
N PRO A 522 -23.93 5.72 27.01
CA PRO A 522 -25.30 6.21 27.22
C PRO A 522 -25.37 7.43 28.14
N GLN A 523 -24.26 7.80 28.79
CA GLN A 523 -24.19 8.95 29.69
C GLN A 523 -23.68 10.18 28.92
N GLU A 524 -24.38 11.30 29.03
CA GLU A 524 -24.00 12.53 28.35
C GLU A 524 -22.72 13.15 28.94
N ASP A 525 -21.79 13.57 28.07
CA ASP A 525 -20.53 14.25 28.41
C ASP A 525 -19.61 13.47 29.38
N CYS A 526 -19.90 12.21 29.67
CA CYS A 526 -19.06 11.30 30.45
C CYS A 526 -17.72 10.99 29.76
N LEU A 527 -17.73 10.83 28.43
CA LEU A 527 -16.51 10.68 27.62
C LEU A 527 -16.37 11.85 26.66
N GLN A 528 -15.20 12.47 26.65
CA GLN A 528 -14.87 13.68 25.88
C GLN A 528 -13.59 13.45 25.09
N PHE A 529 -13.65 13.53 23.77
CA PHE A 529 -12.48 13.65 22.92
C PHE A 529 -12.06 15.12 22.85
N LYS A 530 -10.83 15.41 23.27
CA LYS A 530 -10.21 16.73 23.24
C LYS A 530 -9.10 16.77 22.20
N VAL A 531 -9.01 17.89 21.49
CA VAL A 531 -7.92 18.21 20.55
C VAL A 531 -7.39 19.59 20.95
N LEU A 532 -6.08 19.70 21.21
CA LEU A 532 -5.43 20.92 21.75
C LEU A 532 -6.22 21.53 22.92
N GLY A 533 -6.58 20.68 23.89
CA GLY A 533 -7.38 21.02 25.07
C GLY A 533 -8.89 21.22 24.82
N LYS A 534 -9.29 21.71 23.64
CA LYS A 534 -10.68 22.01 23.26
C LYS A 534 -11.50 20.73 23.09
N LYS A 535 -12.74 20.69 23.61
CA LYS A 535 -13.66 19.55 23.46
C LYS A 535 -14.20 19.51 22.01
N VAL A 536 -13.90 18.46 21.25
CA VAL A 536 -14.39 18.30 19.86
C VAL A 536 -15.58 17.34 19.77
N VAL A 537 -15.57 16.26 20.54
CA VAL A 537 -16.68 15.28 20.56
C VAL A 537 -16.98 14.85 21.99
N LYS A 538 -18.26 14.92 22.40
CA LYS A 538 -18.76 14.38 23.67
C LYS A 538 -19.72 13.22 23.46
N SER A 539 -19.79 12.30 24.43
CA SER A 539 -20.87 11.30 24.50
C SER A 539 -22.22 11.97 24.69
N ARG A 540 -23.29 11.32 24.24
CA ARG A 540 -24.66 11.85 24.27
C ARG A 540 -25.60 10.77 24.81
N ASN A 541 -26.53 11.15 25.66
CA ASN A 541 -27.58 10.24 26.11
C ASN A 541 -28.50 9.90 24.92
N TRP A 542 -28.49 8.63 24.51
CA TRP A 542 -29.31 8.09 23.43
C TRP A 542 -30.52 7.28 23.92
N LEU A 543 -30.70 7.18 25.25
CA LEU A 543 -31.86 6.56 25.91
C LEU A 543 -33.01 7.56 26.10
N ASN A 544 -32.71 8.85 26.31
CA ASN A 544 -33.74 9.88 26.47
C ASN A 544 -34.52 10.12 25.17
N LYS A 545 -35.83 9.90 25.23
CA LYS A 545 -36.78 10.06 24.10
C LYS A 545 -37.25 11.50 23.85
N SER A 546 -36.82 12.48 24.65
CA SER A 546 -37.26 13.89 24.52
C SER A 546 -37.01 14.48 23.12
N ASP A 547 -35.94 14.05 22.46
CA ASP A 547 -35.60 14.44 21.08
C ASP A 547 -36.53 13.85 19.99
N THR A 548 -37.46 12.94 20.32
CA THR A 548 -38.25 12.21 19.30
C THR A 548 -39.46 13.02 18.80
N VAL A 549 -39.72 14.19 19.37
CA VAL A 549 -40.95 15.00 19.18
C VAL A 549 -40.73 16.19 18.23
N LYS A 550 -39.56 16.32 17.59
CA LYS A 550 -39.24 17.42 16.64
C LYS A 550 -39.03 16.95 15.19
N LEU A 551 -39.63 15.81 14.81
CA LEU A 551 -39.66 15.27 13.45
C LEU A 551 -40.93 14.43 13.24
N GLU A 552 -42.09 15.08 13.34
CA GLU A 552 -43.29 14.70 12.59
C GLU A 552 -43.33 15.55 11.31
#